data_AF-A0A3D1BJ72-F1
#
_entry.id   AF-A0A3D1BJ72-F1
#
_cell.length_a   1.000
_cell.length_b   1.000
_cell.length_c   1.000
_cell.angle_alpha   90.00
_cell.angle_beta   90.00
_cell.angle_gamma   90.00
#
_symmetry.space_group_name_H-M   'P 1'
#
loop_
_entity.id
_entity.type
_entity.pdbx_description
1 polymer ?
#
loop_
_entity_poly.entity_id
_entity_poly.type
_entity_poly.pdbx_seq_one_letter_code
_entity_poly.pdbx_strand_id
1 'polypeptide(L)'
;MMFKEGMVYRDKRIVNICPHCKTALADIDTEHEERRGIFAYIKYPIVGEEDKYITVATTRPETMLGDTALAVNPEDSRYIEYIGKKVILPIANREIPVIAEKEVDMETGTGALKVTPAHSPIDFETGKKHNLDVVNVIDEEGKMTGDIPERFKGMSTVECSKFLCKELEEQGLLVKIENIKHEVAVCERCKTPVEPVISNQWYVDVSDLAKKALKSLRKGKVTVIPQGQQRALEYFFENIQPWCISRQLWWGQRIPVWYSGGKKLYDWLQEGK
;
A
#
# COMPACT_ATOMS: atom_id res chain seq x y z
N MET A 1 9.68 -13.27 -27.13
CA MET A 1 10.83 -12.37 -27.32
C MET A 1 11.15 -11.68 -26.00
N MET A 2 10.26 -10.83 -25.48
CA MET A 2 10.46 -10.08 -24.23
C MET A 2 10.82 -10.91 -22.98
N PHE A 3 10.23 -12.11 -22.80
CA PHE A 3 10.62 -13.01 -21.68
C PHE A 3 12.05 -13.53 -21.79
N LYS A 4 12.51 -13.90 -23.00
CA LYS A 4 13.89 -14.34 -23.23
C LYS A 4 14.90 -13.20 -23.07
N GLU A 5 14.46 -11.97 -23.29
CA GLU A 5 15.25 -10.75 -23.14
C GLU A 5 15.26 -10.22 -21.69
N GLY A 6 14.62 -10.93 -20.75
CA GLY A 6 14.58 -10.54 -19.33
C GLY A 6 13.63 -9.38 -19.01
N MET A 7 12.91 -8.85 -20.00
CA MET A 7 11.97 -7.73 -19.79
C MET A 7 10.71 -8.17 -19.07
N VAL A 8 10.19 -9.37 -19.39
CA VAL A 8 9.04 -9.95 -18.70
C VAL A 8 9.54 -10.75 -17.52
N TYR A 9 9.09 -10.40 -16.32
CA TYR A 9 9.48 -11.08 -15.09
C TYR A 9 8.28 -11.21 -14.15
N ARG A 10 8.42 -12.05 -13.13
CA ARG A 10 7.42 -12.25 -12.08
C ARG A 10 7.99 -11.75 -10.77
N ASP A 11 7.19 -11.01 -10.01
CA ASP A 11 7.64 -10.44 -8.74
C ASP A 11 6.49 -10.34 -7.74
N LYS A 12 6.85 -10.35 -6.45
CA LYS A 12 5.94 -10.19 -5.32
C LYS A 12 6.00 -8.74 -4.85
N ARG A 13 5.00 -7.96 -5.22
CA ARG A 13 4.94 -6.53 -4.87
C ARG A 13 3.54 -6.15 -4.42
N ILE A 14 3.44 -4.98 -3.83
CA ILE A 14 2.15 -4.34 -3.64
C ILE A 14 1.54 -4.00 -5.01
N VAL A 15 0.27 -4.36 -5.17
CA VAL A 15 -0.50 -4.13 -6.38
C VAL A 15 -1.87 -3.62 -6.01
N ASN A 16 -2.41 -2.72 -6.83
CA ASN A 16 -3.78 -2.27 -6.71
C ASN A 16 -4.71 -3.41 -7.15
N ILE A 17 -5.53 -3.94 -6.23
CA ILE A 17 -6.58 -4.89 -6.57
C ILE A 17 -7.93 -4.18 -6.51
N CYS A 18 -8.81 -4.52 -7.43
CA CYS A 18 -10.22 -4.18 -7.32
C CYS A 18 -10.97 -5.33 -6.64
N PRO A 19 -11.46 -5.18 -5.39
CA PRO A 19 -12.17 -6.25 -4.68
C PRO A 19 -13.43 -6.73 -5.40
N HIS A 20 -14.13 -5.82 -6.08
CA HIS A 20 -15.32 -6.14 -6.86
C HIS A 20 -15.01 -6.94 -8.14
N CYS A 21 -14.05 -6.48 -8.94
CA CYS A 21 -13.66 -7.16 -10.19
C CYS A 21 -12.72 -8.35 -9.97
N LYS A 22 -12.18 -8.52 -8.75
CA LYS A 22 -11.24 -9.57 -8.33
C LYS A 22 -10.04 -9.66 -9.27
N THR A 23 -9.42 -8.52 -9.57
CA THR A 23 -8.24 -8.46 -10.44
C THR A 23 -7.30 -7.35 -10.00
N ALA A 24 -6.00 -7.61 -10.21
CA ALA A 24 -4.98 -6.57 -10.25
C ALA A 24 -5.31 -5.50 -11.30
N LEU A 25 -4.95 -4.27 -10.99
CA LEU A 25 -5.06 -3.07 -11.81
C LEU A 25 -3.65 -2.48 -11.97
N ALA A 26 -3.34 -1.96 -13.16
CA ALA A 26 -2.19 -1.06 -13.31
C ALA A 26 -2.59 0.34 -12.82
N ASP A 27 -1.61 1.20 -12.56
CA ASP A 27 -1.86 2.57 -12.11
C ASP A 27 -2.76 3.35 -13.08
N ILE A 28 -2.61 3.10 -14.39
CA ILE A 28 -3.46 3.71 -15.43
C ILE A 28 -4.91 3.22 -15.41
N ASP A 29 -5.19 2.06 -14.80
CA ASP A 29 -6.55 1.50 -14.64
C ASP A 29 -7.22 2.01 -13.35
N THR A 30 -6.60 2.97 -12.67
CA THR A 30 -7.10 3.59 -11.44
C THR A 30 -7.38 5.08 -11.65
N GLU A 31 -8.45 5.56 -11.02
CA GLU A 31 -8.82 6.97 -10.98
C GLU A 31 -8.89 7.44 -9.53
N HIS A 32 -8.88 8.76 -9.31
CA HIS A 32 -9.03 9.35 -7.99
C HIS A 32 -10.36 10.10 -7.91
N GLU A 33 -11.12 9.84 -6.85
CA GLU A 33 -12.39 10.51 -6.58
C GLU A 33 -12.41 11.09 -5.16
N GLU A 34 -12.91 12.31 -4.99
CA GLU A 34 -13.13 12.88 -3.65
C GLU A 34 -14.24 12.11 -2.94
N ARG A 35 -13.91 11.49 -1.79
CA ARG A 35 -14.87 10.76 -0.96
C ARG A 35 -14.83 11.27 0.47
N ARG A 36 -15.97 11.09 1.16
CA ARG A 36 -16.05 11.29 2.61
C ARG A 36 -15.34 10.13 3.30
N GLY A 37 -14.51 10.46 4.27
CA GLY A 37 -13.82 9.50 5.10
C GLY A 37 -13.67 10.01 6.52
N ILE A 38 -12.89 9.27 7.30
CA ILE A 38 -12.55 9.63 8.67
C ILE A 38 -11.05 9.83 8.79
N PHE A 39 -10.64 10.53 9.84
CA PHE A 39 -9.26 10.60 10.30
C PHE A 39 -9.26 10.29 11.79
N ALA A 40 -8.89 9.06 12.13
CA ALA A 40 -8.92 8.54 13.49
C ALA A 40 -7.58 8.75 14.16
N TYR A 41 -7.59 9.30 15.38
CA TYR A 41 -6.41 9.56 16.18
C TYR A 41 -6.31 8.48 17.26
N ILE A 42 -5.30 7.61 17.14
CA ILE A 42 -5.17 6.36 17.90
C ILE A 42 -3.87 6.39 18.70
N LYS A 43 -3.94 6.05 19.98
CA LYS A 43 -2.78 5.96 20.88
C LYS A 43 -2.10 4.60 20.76
N TYR A 44 -0.77 4.62 20.66
CA TYR A 44 0.11 3.47 20.70
C TYR A 44 0.96 3.54 21.97
N PRO A 45 0.65 2.75 23.01
CA PRO A 45 1.38 2.77 24.28
C PRO A 45 2.86 2.42 24.11
N ILE A 46 3.76 3.10 24.81
CA ILE A 46 5.20 2.80 24.81
C ILE A 46 5.46 1.58 25.68
N VAL A 47 6.24 0.62 25.18
CA VAL A 47 6.59 -0.59 25.92
C VAL A 47 7.40 -0.24 27.17
N GLY A 48 6.94 -0.66 28.34
CA GLY A 48 7.64 -0.46 29.61
C GLY A 48 7.52 0.94 30.22
N GLU A 49 6.75 1.84 29.62
CA GLU A 49 6.48 3.18 30.16
C GLU A 49 4.97 3.37 30.36
N GLU A 50 4.50 3.27 31.60
CA GLU A 50 3.10 3.53 31.94
C GLU A 50 2.70 4.96 31.55
N ASP A 51 1.47 5.11 31.07
CA ASP A 51 0.86 6.37 30.62
C ASP A 51 1.54 7.12 29.46
N LYS A 52 2.65 6.59 28.90
CA LYS A 52 3.26 7.15 27.69
C LYS A 52 2.77 6.46 26.43
N TYR A 53 2.50 7.26 25.41
CA TYR A 53 2.02 6.78 24.12
C TYR A 53 2.39 7.75 22.98
N ILE A 54 2.41 7.22 21.76
CA ILE A 54 2.45 8.01 20.53
C ILE A 54 1.04 8.01 19.92
N THR A 55 0.51 9.18 19.59
CA THR A 55 -0.76 9.27 18.86
C THR A 55 -0.48 9.28 17.36
N VAL A 56 -1.16 8.44 16.61
CA VAL A 56 -1.10 8.37 15.14
C VAL A 56 -2.46 8.75 14.58
N ALA A 57 -2.46 9.53 13.49
CA ALA A 57 -3.67 9.82 12.72
C ALA A 57 -3.72 8.97 11.45
N THR A 58 -4.87 8.33 11.16
CA THR A 58 -5.03 7.47 9.98
C THR A 58 -6.43 7.56 9.38
N THR A 59 -6.51 7.49 8.05
CA THR A 59 -7.77 7.36 7.31
C THR A 59 -8.25 5.92 7.18
N ARG A 60 -7.35 4.95 7.46
CA ARG A 60 -7.60 3.51 7.37
C ARG A 60 -7.29 2.81 8.70
N PRO A 61 -8.11 2.99 9.75
CA PRO A 61 -7.91 2.33 11.04
C PRO A 61 -7.74 0.81 10.92
N GLU A 62 -8.51 0.14 10.07
CA GLU A 62 -8.48 -1.31 9.90
C GLU A 62 -7.10 -1.87 9.50
N THR A 63 -6.32 -1.08 8.76
CA THR A 63 -4.97 -1.48 8.34
C THR A 63 -3.98 -1.52 9.49
N MET A 64 -4.28 -0.87 10.62
CA MET A 64 -3.38 -0.85 11.79
C MET A 64 -3.06 -2.25 12.31
N LEU A 65 -3.97 -3.21 12.13
CA LEU A 65 -3.76 -4.59 12.55
C LEU A 65 -2.55 -5.25 11.86
N GLY A 66 -2.13 -4.70 10.71
CA GLY A 66 -0.93 -5.12 9.96
C GLY A 66 0.29 -4.24 10.18
N ASP A 67 0.26 -3.30 11.13
CA ASP A 67 1.39 -2.39 11.35
C ASP A 67 2.63 -3.15 11.81
N THR A 68 3.78 -2.69 11.31
CA THR A 68 5.09 -3.24 11.69
C THR A 68 6.09 -2.21 12.15
N ALA A 69 5.74 -0.92 12.10
CA ALA A 69 6.44 0.15 12.80
C ALA A 69 5.56 1.40 12.94
N LEU A 70 5.99 2.32 13.80
CA LEU A 70 5.63 3.74 13.69
C LEU A 70 6.82 4.51 13.11
N ALA A 71 6.57 5.40 12.17
CA ALA A 71 7.58 6.28 11.60
C ALA A 71 7.38 7.72 12.10
N VAL A 72 8.48 8.34 12.54
CA VAL A 72 8.51 9.73 12.98
C VAL A 72 9.68 10.46 12.32
N ASN A 73 9.55 11.76 12.13
CA ASN A 73 10.64 12.56 11.58
C ASN A 73 11.75 12.72 12.64
N PRO A 74 13.04 12.46 12.33
CA PRO A 74 14.14 12.63 13.29
C PRO A 74 14.36 14.09 13.73
N GLU A 75 13.79 15.06 13.01
CA GLU A 75 13.84 16.49 13.37
C GLU A 75 12.64 16.92 14.23
N ASP A 76 11.66 16.03 14.45
CA ASP A 76 10.50 16.31 15.28
C ASP A 76 10.82 16.13 16.76
N SER A 77 11.01 17.26 17.46
CA SER A 77 11.32 17.28 18.90
C SER A 77 10.26 16.60 19.77
N ARG A 78 9.03 16.42 19.29
CA ARG A 78 7.95 15.74 20.02
C ARG A 78 8.19 14.24 20.13
N TYR A 79 8.89 13.64 19.16
CA TYR A 79 9.01 12.18 19.04
C TYR A 79 10.44 11.65 18.99
N ILE A 80 11.45 12.52 18.88
CA ILE A 80 12.86 12.12 18.75
C ILE A 80 13.33 11.15 19.85
N GLU A 81 12.83 11.29 21.09
CA GLU A 81 13.18 10.42 22.21
C GLU A 81 12.62 9.00 22.11
N TYR A 82 11.62 8.78 21.24
CA TYR A 82 10.99 7.48 21.05
C TYR A 82 11.62 6.68 19.93
N ILE A 83 12.47 7.27 19.08
CA ILE A 83 13.16 6.57 18.00
C ILE A 83 14.01 5.43 18.59
N GLY A 84 13.81 4.21 18.06
CA GLY A 84 14.46 2.99 18.55
C GLY A 84 13.76 2.34 19.75
N LYS A 85 12.79 3.00 20.38
CA LYS A 85 11.89 2.35 21.35
C LYS A 85 10.84 1.52 20.61
N LYS A 86 10.06 0.78 21.38
CA LYS A 86 8.93 -0.01 20.89
C LYS A 86 7.63 0.51 21.45
N VAL A 87 6.57 0.37 20.67
CA VAL A 87 5.18 0.56 21.10
C VAL A 87 4.41 -0.75 21.05
N ILE A 88 3.36 -0.84 21.83
CA ILE A 88 2.35 -1.88 21.70
C ILE A 88 1.38 -1.44 20.60
N LEU A 89 1.26 -2.25 19.55
CA LEU A 89 0.17 -2.17 18.58
C LEU A 89 -1.14 -2.54 19.31
N PRO A 90 -2.08 -1.59 19.48
CA PRO A 90 -3.35 -1.87 20.12
C PRO A 90 -4.10 -3.00 19.43
N ILE A 91 -4.96 -3.71 20.17
CA ILE A 91 -5.86 -4.77 19.68
C ILE A 91 -5.13 -6.06 19.26
N ALA A 92 -4.04 -5.96 18.49
CA ALA A 92 -3.20 -7.10 18.09
C ALA A 92 -2.15 -7.48 19.16
N ASN A 93 -1.88 -6.60 20.14
CA ASN A 93 -0.94 -6.81 21.25
C ASN A 93 0.46 -7.27 20.79
N ARG A 94 0.97 -6.65 19.71
CA ARG A 94 2.32 -6.89 19.19
C ARG A 94 3.23 -5.71 19.50
N GLU A 95 4.49 -5.97 19.82
CA GLU A 95 5.49 -4.92 19.91
C GLU A 95 5.97 -4.54 18.51
N ILE A 96 5.96 -3.25 18.17
CA ILE A 96 6.50 -2.73 16.92
C ILE A 96 7.49 -1.57 17.21
N PRO A 97 8.58 -1.45 16.44
CA PRO A 97 9.56 -0.39 16.64
C PRO A 97 9.04 0.99 16.21
N VAL A 98 9.62 2.04 16.79
CA VAL A 98 9.52 3.42 16.30
C VAL A 98 10.78 3.71 15.48
N ILE A 99 10.62 4.02 14.21
CA ILE A 99 11.71 4.27 13.25
C ILE A 99 11.80 5.74 12.85
N ALA A 100 13.00 6.16 12.46
CA ALA A 100 13.25 7.50 11.95
C ALA A 100 13.03 7.53 10.44
N GLU A 101 12.12 8.39 9.96
CA GLU A 101 11.88 8.58 8.53
C GLU A 101 11.72 10.07 8.21
N LYS A 102 12.63 10.61 7.40
CA LYS A 102 12.71 12.05 7.10
C LYS A 102 11.58 12.53 6.21
N GLU A 103 10.98 11.63 5.46
CA GLU A 103 9.87 11.91 4.54
C GLU A 103 8.52 12.01 5.28
N VAL A 104 8.47 11.66 6.58
CA VAL A 104 7.28 11.87 7.40
C VAL A 104 7.06 13.35 7.60
N ASP A 105 5.89 13.82 7.17
CA ASP A 105 5.42 15.19 7.37
C ASP A 105 5.06 15.40 8.85
N MET A 106 5.70 16.39 9.47
CA MET A 106 5.50 16.76 10.87
C MET A 106 4.18 17.49 11.11
N GLU A 107 3.60 18.11 10.09
CA GLU A 107 2.39 18.93 10.21
C GLU A 107 1.11 18.12 9.96
N THR A 108 1.19 17.08 9.11
CA THR A 108 0.03 16.24 8.79
C THR A 108 -0.35 15.36 9.99
N GLY A 109 -1.58 15.52 10.46
CA GLY A 109 -2.14 14.75 11.57
C GLY A 109 -1.42 15.01 12.89
N THR A 110 -0.58 14.07 13.32
CA THR A 110 0.20 14.20 14.55
C THR A 110 1.70 14.37 14.31
N GLY A 111 2.18 14.18 13.08
CA GLY A 111 3.62 14.04 12.78
C GLY A 111 4.19 12.63 13.02
N ALA A 112 3.36 11.69 13.47
CA ALA A 112 3.68 10.28 13.57
C ALA A 112 2.80 9.46 12.62
N LEU A 113 3.42 8.58 11.85
CA LEU A 113 2.79 7.76 10.82
C LEU A 113 2.83 6.29 11.22
N LYS A 114 1.71 5.56 11.06
CA LYS A 114 1.73 4.10 11.10
C LYS A 114 2.33 3.54 9.80
N VAL A 115 3.16 2.51 9.90
CA VAL A 115 3.75 1.84 8.74
C VAL A 115 3.12 0.46 8.59
N THR A 116 2.33 0.29 7.53
CA THR A 116 1.66 -0.97 7.17
C THR A 116 2.13 -1.47 5.80
N PRO A 117 3.31 -2.13 5.70
CA PRO A 117 3.93 -2.46 4.42
C PRO A 117 3.07 -3.27 3.44
N ALA A 118 2.12 -4.08 3.94
CA ALA A 118 1.27 -4.90 3.08
C ALA A 118 0.13 -4.13 2.40
N HIS A 119 -0.18 -2.90 2.84
CA HIS A 119 -1.41 -2.18 2.47
C HIS A 119 -1.20 -0.72 2.03
N SER A 120 0.04 -0.28 1.87
CA SER A 120 0.40 1.04 1.34
C SER A 120 1.70 0.96 0.53
N PRO A 121 1.75 1.44 -0.72
CA PRO A 121 2.99 1.42 -1.51
C PRO A 121 4.14 2.21 -0.88
N ILE A 122 3.81 3.33 -0.22
CA ILE A 122 4.79 4.16 0.50
C ILE A 122 5.34 3.38 1.70
N ASP A 123 4.45 2.73 2.45
CA ASP A 123 4.83 1.95 3.64
C ASP A 123 5.60 0.69 3.24
N PHE A 124 5.34 0.12 2.06
CA PHE A 124 6.07 -1.03 1.55
C PHE A 124 7.55 -0.70 1.28
N GLU A 125 7.82 0.44 0.63
CA GLU A 125 9.19 0.88 0.39
C GLU A 125 9.88 1.32 1.69
N THR A 126 9.16 1.96 2.60
CA THR A 126 9.65 2.24 3.97
C THR A 126 9.99 0.94 4.70
N GLY A 127 9.12 -0.06 4.62
CA GLY A 127 9.32 -1.38 5.21
C GLY A 127 10.57 -2.07 4.68
N LYS A 128 10.82 -2.02 3.37
CA LYS A 128 12.07 -2.54 2.79
C LYS A 128 13.30 -1.79 3.30
N LYS A 129 13.26 -0.46 3.30
CA LYS A 129 14.38 0.40 3.73
C LYS A 129 14.82 0.11 5.16
N HIS A 130 13.85 -0.16 6.05
CA HIS A 130 14.08 -0.43 7.46
C HIS A 130 14.04 -1.92 7.83
N ASN A 131 13.97 -2.81 6.83
CA ASN A 131 13.89 -4.26 7.01
C ASN A 131 12.77 -4.69 7.98
N LEU A 132 11.59 -4.10 7.81
CA LEU A 132 10.40 -4.41 8.59
C LEU A 132 9.70 -5.67 8.06
N ASP A 133 9.02 -6.36 8.96
CA ASP A 133 8.12 -7.45 8.59
C ASP A 133 6.97 -6.92 7.72
N VAL A 134 6.41 -7.84 6.94
CA VAL A 134 5.32 -7.56 6.04
C VAL A 134 4.13 -8.43 6.45
N VAL A 135 3.16 -7.80 7.13
CA VAL A 135 1.99 -8.50 7.70
C VAL A 135 0.75 -8.15 6.90
N ASN A 136 0.25 -9.12 6.13
CA ASN A 136 -0.96 -8.97 5.33
C ASN A 136 -2.22 -9.26 6.17
N VAL A 137 -3.12 -8.29 6.25
CA VAL A 137 -4.36 -8.37 7.04
C VAL A 137 -5.63 -8.17 6.22
N ILE A 138 -5.52 -7.96 4.90
CA ILE A 138 -6.64 -7.84 3.96
C ILE A 138 -6.37 -8.73 2.75
N ASP A 139 -7.37 -9.48 2.29
CA ASP A 139 -7.27 -10.32 1.09
C ASP A 139 -7.71 -9.60 -0.19
N GLU A 140 -7.59 -10.29 -1.33
CA GLU A 140 -7.96 -9.77 -2.65
C GLU A 140 -9.47 -9.49 -2.81
N GLU A 141 -10.31 -9.98 -1.88
CA GLU A 141 -11.75 -9.72 -1.83
C GLU A 141 -12.09 -8.51 -0.94
N GLY A 142 -11.09 -7.83 -0.38
CA GLY A 142 -11.28 -6.69 0.54
C GLY A 142 -11.84 -7.14 1.89
N LYS A 143 -11.53 -8.38 2.30
CA LYS A 143 -11.92 -8.95 3.59
C LYS A 143 -10.72 -9.08 4.51
N MET A 144 -10.97 -8.85 5.80
CA MET A 144 -9.93 -8.98 6.82
C MET A 144 -9.50 -10.45 6.96
N THR A 145 -8.19 -10.70 6.99
CA THR A 145 -7.59 -12.04 7.02
C THR A 145 -6.25 -12.02 7.79
N GLY A 146 -5.52 -13.14 7.79
CA GLY A 146 -4.16 -13.21 8.31
C GLY A 146 -4.09 -13.37 9.82
N ASP A 147 -2.96 -12.94 10.40
CA ASP A 147 -2.69 -13.06 11.84
C ASP A 147 -3.25 -11.85 12.61
N ILE A 148 -4.57 -11.79 12.68
CA ILE A 148 -5.35 -10.78 13.40
C ILE A 148 -6.34 -11.46 14.34
N PRO A 149 -6.89 -10.75 15.34
CA PRO A 149 -7.85 -11.36 16.25
C PRO A 149 -9.08 -11.90 15.51
N GLU A 150 -9.50 -13.12 15.88
CA GLU A 150 -10.49 -13.91 15.12
C GLU A 150 -11.81 -13.16 14.87
N ARG A 151 -12.22 -12.30 15.81
CA ARG A 151 -13.43 -11.47 15.70
C ARG A 151 -13.43 -10.50 14.52
N PHE A 152 -12.29 -10.17 13.94
CA PHE A 152 -12.20 -9.28 12.78
C PHE A 152 -12.18 -10.04 11.45
N LYS A 153 -11.81 -11.32 11.43
CA LYS A 153 -11.62 -12.07 10.18
C LYS A 153 -12.94 -12.20 9.42
N GLY A 154 -12.88 -12.01 8.10
CA GLY A 154 -14.03 -12.05 7.20
C GLY A 154 -14.89 -10.78 7.16
N MET A 155 -14.66 -9.81 8.06
CA MET A 155 -15.29 -8.49 7.96
C MET A 155 -14.80 -7.76 6.71
N SER A 156 -15.64 -6.90 6.12
CA SER A 156 -15.13 -5.91 5.17
C SER A 156 -14.25 -4.87 5.89
N THR A 157 -13.40 -4.18 5.14
CA THR A 157 -12.53 -3.11 5.67
C THR A 157 -13.32 -2.03 6.42
N VAL A 158 -14.47 -1.61 5.89
CA VAL A 158 -15.33 -0.59 6.52
C VAL A 158 -16.00 -1.10 7.80
N GLU A 159 -16.48 -2.34 7.81
CA GLU A 159 -17.05 -2.96 9.01
C GLU A 159 -16.00 -3.12 10.11
N CYS A 160 -14.82 -3.62 9.73
CA CYS A 160 -13.68 -3.75 10.63
C CYS A 160 -13.27 -2.39 11.20
N SER A 161 -13.14 -1.36 10.36
CA SER A 161 -12.77 0.00 10.77
C SER A 161 -13.71 0.55 11.85
N LYS A 162 -15.03 0.40 11.67
CA LYS A 162 -16.04 0.83 12.65
C LYS A 162 -15.95 0.05 13.96
N PHE A 163 -15.87 -1.28 13.88
CA PHE A 163 -15.80 -2.13 15.07
C PHE A 163 -14.51 -1.90 15.86
N LEU A 164 -13.38 -1.79 15.15
CA LEU A 164 -12.06 -1.51 15.69
C LEU A 164 -12.03 -0.16 16.41
N CYS A 165 -12.55 0.90 15.80
CA CYS A 165 -12.61 2.22 16.43
C CYS A 165 -13.44 2.19 17.73
N LYS A 166 -14.57 1.47 17.73
CA LYS A 166 -15.37 1.31 18.94
C LYS A 166 -14.61 0.58 20.05
N GLU A 167 -13.90 -0.49 19.72
CA GLU A 167 -13.09 -1.23 20.69
C GLU A 167 -11.94 -0.38 21.25
N LEU A 168 -11.30 0.42 20.39
CA LEU A 168 -10.26 1.39 20.80
C LEU A 168 -10.83 2.47 21.73
N GLU A 169 -12.06 2.93 21.49
CA GLU A 169 -12.76 3.87 22.36
C GLU A 169 -13.05 3.26 23.74
N GLU A 170 -13.57 2.03 23.78
CA GLU A 170 -13.82 1.28 25.01
C GLU A 170 -12.54 1.06 25.84
N GLN A 171 -11.37 0.96 25.18
CA GLN A 171 -10.05 0.85 25.82
C GLN A 171 -9.40 2.21 26.14
N GLY A 172 -10.04 3.35 25.80
CA GLY A 172 -9.47 4.69 26.01
C GLY A 172 -8.25 5.01 25.12
N LEU A 173 -8.06 4.25 24.05
CA LEU A 173 -6.96 4.38 23.09
C LEU A 173 -7.34 5.22 21.86
N LEU A 174 -8.64 5.44 21.63
CA LEU A 174 -9.11 6.39 20.61
C LEU A 174 -9.19 7.80 21.21
N VAL A 175 -8.47 8.75 20.62
CA VAL A 175 -8.46 10.16 21.07
C VAL A 175 -9.66 10.92 20.50
N LYS A 176 -9.85 10.84 19.18
CA LYS A 176 -10.93 11.49 18.44
C LYS A 176 -11.04 10.90 17.04
N ILE A 177 -12.20 11.13 16.40
CA ILE A 177 -12.42 10.89 14.97
C ILE A 177 -12.83 12.22 14.33
N GLU A 178 -12.11 12.61 13.28
CA GLU A 178 -12.45 13.77 12.45
C GLU A 178 -13.06 13.30 11.13
N ASN A 179 -14.14 13.94 10.69
CA ASN A 179 -14.70 13.68 9.37
C ASN A 179 -13.94 14.52 8.34
N ILE A 180 -13.45 13.88 7.29
CA ILE A 180 -12.68 14.54 6.24
C ILE A 180 -13.25 14.24 4.87
N LYS A 181 -12.83 15.02 3.90
CA LYS A 181 -12.88 14.64 2.50
C LYS A 181 -11.46 14.43 2.00
N HIS A 182 -11.24 13.36 1.26
CA HIS A 182 -9.94 13.07 0.66
C HIS A 182 -10.12 12.34 -0.66
N GLU A 183 -9.07 12.32 -1.47
CA GLU A 183 -9.04 11.56 -2.71
C GLU A 183 -8.82 10.07 -2.41
N VAL A 184 -9.71 9.24 -2.95
CA VAL A 184 -9.62 7.78 -2.84
C VAL A 184 -9.35 7.22 -4.22
N ALA A 185 -8.35 6.36 -4.33
CA ALA A 185 -8.09 5.60 -5.56
C ALA A 185 -9.21 4.56 -5.77
N VAL A 186 -9.78 4.55 -6.97
CA VAL A 186 -10.90 3.69 -7.36
C VAL A 186 -10.62 3.01 -8.69
N CYS A 187 -11.23 1.86 -8.91
CA CYS A 187 -11.19 1.19 -10.20
C CYS A 187 -11.84 2.06 -11.28
N GLU A 188 -11.16 2.29 -12.42
CA GLU A 188 -11.69 3.10 -13.53
C GLU A 188 -13.09 2.63 -13.99
N ARG A 189 -13.37 1.32 -13.89
CA ARG A 189 -14.56 0.67 -14.48
C ARG A 189 -15.75 0.65 -13.55
N CYS A 190 -15.55 0.12 -12.34
CA CYS A 190 -16.65 -0.11 -11.40
C CYS A 190 -16.68 0.90 -10.24
N LYS A 191 -15.71 1.82 -10.18
CA LYS A 191 -15.56 2.84 -9.13
C LYS A 191 -15.49 2.29 -7.70
N THR A 192 -15.22 0.99 -7.54
CA THR A 192 -14.93 0.41 -6.22
C THR A 192 -13.56 0.91 -5.75
N PRO A 193 -13.41 1.32 -4.47
CA PRO A 193 -12.09 1.63 -3.91
C PRO A 193 -11.11 0.49 -4.15
N VAL A 194 -9.90 0.84 -4.59
CA VAL A 194 -8.85 -0.16 -4.80
C VAL A 194 -8.25 -0.55 -3.45
N GLU A 195 -7.87 -1.81 -3.33
CA GLU A 195 -7.18 -2.33 -2.17
C GLU A 195 -5.73 -2.64 -2.56
N PRO A 196 -4.74 -1.93 -1.99
CA PRO A 196 -3.34 -2.30 -2.12
C PRO A 196 -3.10 -3.60 -1.34
N VAL A 197 -2.70 -4.65 -2.04
CA VAL A 197 -2.31 -5.92 -1.43
C VAL A 197 -1.04 -6.45 -2.05
N ILE A 198 -0.35 -7.32 -1.33
CA ILE A 198 0.81 -8.01 -1.86
C ILE A 198 0.35 -9.20 -2.69
N SER A 199 0.74 -9.22 -3.96
CA SER A 199 0.41 -10.30 -4.86
C SER A 199 1.56 -10.59 -5.82
N ASN A 200 1.70 -11.86 -6.21
CA ASN A 200 2.68 -12.31 -7.19
C ASN A 200 2.13 -12.07 -8.60
N GLN A 201 2.63 -11.03 -9.27
CA GLN A 201 2.14 -10.61 -10.59
C GLN A 201 3.25 -10.65 -11.64
N TRP A 202 2.85 -10.65 -12.90
CA TRP A 202 3.75 -10.55 -14.04
C TRP A 202 3.90 -9.09 -14.46
N TYR A 203 5.14 -8.68 -14.65
CA TYR A 203 5.52 -7.33 -15.00
C TYR A 203 6.32 -7.29 -16.28
N VAL A 204 6.32 -6.12 -16.91
CA VAL A 204 7.26 -5.78 -17.97
C VAL A 204 8.11 -4.61 -17.52
N ASP A 205 9.43 -4.79 -17.50
CA ASP A 205 10.38 -3.69 -17.41
C ASP A 205 10.36 -2.91 -18.74
N VAL A 206 9.79 -1.72 -18.70
CA VAL A 206 9.64 -0.82 -19.85
C VAL A 206 10.68 0.30 -19.85
N SER A 207 11.62 0.32 -18.89
CA SER A 207 12.58 1.41 -18.71
C SER A 207 13.44 1.66 -19.96
N ASP A 208 13.96 0.60 -20.58
CA ASP A 208 14.77 0.70 -21.79
C ASP A 208 13.96 1.09 -23.04
N LEU A 209 12.68 0.70 -23.10
CA LEU A 209 11.77 1.16 -24.14
C LEU A 209 11.47 2.65 -23.99
N ALA A 210 11.23 3.10 -22.75
CA ALA A 210 10.98 4.50 -22.44
C ALA A 210 12.19 5.39 -22.75
N LYS A 211 13.41 4.96 -22.42
CA LYS A 211 14.64 5.66 -22.83
C LYS A 211 14.74 5.84 -24.35
N LYS A 212 14.37 4.81 -25.13
CA LYS A 212 14.35 4.88 -26.61
C LYS A 212 13.26 5.83 -27.13
N ALA A 213 12.08 5.81 -26.53
CA ALA A 213 10.98 6.72 -26.85
C ALA A 213 11.34 8.17 -26.56
N LEU A 214 11.85 8.44 -25.35
CA LEU A 214 12.29 9.76 -24.90
C LEU A 214 13.40 10.33 -25.79
N LYS A 215 14.37 9.50 -26.19
CA LYS A 215 15.42 9.90 -27.15
C LYS A 215 14.84 10.30 -28.51
N SER A 216 13.76 9.66 -28.95
CA SER A 216 13.12 9.98 -30.23
C SER A 216 12.31 11.27 -30.15
N LEU A 217 11.60 11.49 -29.04
CA LEU A 217 10.88 12.74 -28.73
C LEU A 217 11.84 13.93 -28.70
N ARG A 218 12.90 13.86 -27.88
CA ARG A 218 13.88 14.95 -27.71
C ARG A 218 14.67 15.28 -28.98
N LYS A 219 14.81 14.32 -29.90
CA LYS A 219 15.46 14.52 -31.21
C LYS A 219 14.52 15.09 -32.27
N GLY A 220 13.26 15.37 -31.94
CA GLY A 220 12.26 15.86 -32.90
C GLY A 220 11.90 14.85 -33.98
N LYS A 221 12.14 13.54 -33.76
CA LYS A 221 11.71 12.49 -34.69
C LYS A 221 10.21 12.23 -34.64
N VAL A 222 9.57 12.66 -33.56
CA VAL A 222 8.13 12.53 -33.31
C VAL A 222 7.61 13.91 -32.93
N THR A 223 6.51 14.32 -33.56
CA THR A 223 5.82 15.58 -33.26
C THR A 223 4.63 15.30 -32.36
N VAL A 224 4.58 15.93 -31.18
CA VAL A 224 3.44 15.82 -30.26
C VAL A 224 2.46 16.96 -30.52
N ILE A 225 1.19 16.63 -30.76
CA ILE A 225 0.11 17.59 -30.98
C ILE A 225 -0.99 17.35 -29.93
N PRO A 226 -1.40 18.38 -29.16
CA PRO A 226 -0.91 19.76 -29.18
C PRO A 226 0.48 19.89 -28.54
N GLN A 227 1.29 20.86 -28.99
CA GLN A 227 2.70 21.02 -28.58
C GLN A 227 2.89 21.17 -27.06
N GLY A 228 1.92 21.75 -26.35
CA GLY A 228 1.95 21.88 -24.89
C GLY A 228 2.02 20.54 -24.13
N GLN A 229 1.62 19.43 -24.76
CA GLN A 229 1.62 18.10 -24.14
C GLN A 229 2.99 17.40 -24.23
N GLN A 230 3.95 17.96 -24.97
CA GLN A 230 5.26 17.32 -25.12
C GLN A 230 5.96 17.11 -23.76
N ARG A 231 5.94 18.13 -22.90
CA ARG A 231 6.54 18.04 -21.57
C ARG A 231 5.87 16.99 -20.69
N ALA A 232 4.55 16.87 -20.77
CA ALA A 232 3.81 15.84 -20.03
C ALA A 232 4.18 14.43 -20.49
N LEU A 233 4.32 14.22 -21.80
CA LEU A 233 4.74 12.93 -22.35
C LEU A 233 6.19 12.58 -22.02
N GLU A 234 7.10 13.56 -22.06
CA GLU A 234 8.49 13.38 -21.63
C GLU A 234 8.57 12.99 -20.15
N TYR A 235 7.83 13.71 -19.30
CA TYR A 235 7.72 13.41 -17.87
C TYR A 235 7.17 11.99 -17.62
N PHE A 236 6.18 11.56 -18.39
CA PHE A 236 5.65 10.19 -18.30
C PHE A 236 6.73 9.13 -18.58
N PHE A 237 7.51 9.28 -19.66
CA PHE A 237 8.58 8.33 -19.98
C PHE A 237 9.77 8.39 -19.04
N GLU A 238 10.05 9.55 -18.42
CA GLU A 238 11.11 9.71 -17.42
C GLU A 238 10.80 8.97 -16.12
N ASN A 239 9.53 8.89 -15.73
CA ASN A 239 9.10 8.35 -14.44
C ASN A 239 8.35 7.00 -14.56
N ILE A 240 8.39 6.38 -15.73
CA ILE A 240 7.63 5.15 -16.00
C ILE A 240 8.04 4.03 -15.04
N GLN A 241 7.05 3.36 -14.47
CA GLN A 241 7.25 2.20 -13.59
C GLN A 241 7.05 0.89 -14.36
N PRO A 242 7.57 -0.25 -13.85
CA PRO A 242 7.29 -1.56 -14.45
C PRO A 242 5.79 -1.81 -14.57
N TRP A 243 5.35 -2.24 -15.75
CA TRP A 243 3.93 -2.38 -16.03
C TRP A 243 3.42 -3.74 -15.59
N CYS A 244 2.44 -3.78 -14.67
CA CYS A 244 1.72 -4.99 -14.32
C CYS A 244 0.86 -5.47 -15.51
N ILE A 245 1.22 -6.60 -16.11
CA ILE A 245 0.56 -7.17 -17.30
C ILE A 245 -0.36 -8.34 -17.00
N SER A 246 -0.29 -8.94 -15.80
CA SER A 246 -1.23 -9.99 -15.40
C SER A 246 -2.56 -9.41 -14.90
N ARG A 247 -3.64 -10.14 -15.20
CA ARG A 247 -5.00 -9.85 -14.73
C ARG A 247 -5.66 -11.18 -14.34
N GLN A 248 -6.49 -11.16 -13.32
CA GLN A 248 -7.28 -12.31 -12.86
C GLN A 248 -8.67 -12.30 -13.51
N LEU A 249 -8.70 -12.02 -14.82
CA LEU A 249 -9.93 -11.89 -15.60
C LEU A 249 -10.19 -13.14 -16.45
N TRP A 250 -11.47 -13.42 -16.69
CA TRP A 250 -11.91 -14.50 -17.58
C TRP A 250 -11.73 -14.13 -19.06
N TRP A 251 -11.81 -12.83 -19.37
CA TRP A 251 -11.67 -12.30 -20.72
C TRP A 251 -10.29 -11.69 -20.93
N GLY A 252 -9.59 -12.14 -21.96
CA GLY A 252 -8.26 -11.63 -22.32
C GLY A 252 -7.37 -12.72 -22.92
N GLN A 253 -6.16 -12.33 -23.30
CA GLN A 253 -5.15 -13.28 -23.76
C GLN A 253 -4.50 -13.96 -22.55
N ARG A 254 -4.48 -15.29 -22.54
CA ARG A 254 -3.78 -16.06 -21.52
C ARG A 254 -2.26 -15.83 -21.66
N ILE A 255 -1.60 -15.44 -20.57
CA ILE A 255 -0.14 -15.37 -20.52
C ILE A 255 0.42 -16.79 -20.78
N PRO A 256 1.26 -17.00 -21.81
CA PRO A 256 1.75 -18.31 -22.22
C PRO A 256 2.89 -18.77 -21.30
N VAL A 257 2.57 -19.02 -20.04
CA VAL A 257 3.47 -19.57 -19.01
C VAL A 257 2.91 -20.91 -18.54
N TRP A 258 3.79 -21.89 -18.42
CA TRP A 258 3.50 -23.22 -17.88
C TRP A 258 4.41 -23.45 -16.68
N TYR A 259 3.81 -23.85 -15.55
CA TYR A 259 4.54 -24.19 -14.33
C TYR A 259 4.70 -25.71 -14.25
N SER A 260 5.87 -26.20 -13.83
CA SER A 260 6.14 -27.64 -13.70
C SER A 260 5.75 -28.15 -12.31
N GLY A 261 4.57 -28.75 -12.15
CA GLY A 261 4.10 -29.32 -10.87
C GLY A 261 2.60 -29.12 -10.64
N GLY A 262 2.10 -29.51 -9.47
CA GLY A 262 0.69 -29.36 -9.10
C GLY A 262 0.31 -27.96 -8.60
N LYS A 263 -0.98 -27.60 -8.65
CA LYS A 263 -1.51 -26.28 -8.23
C LYS A 263 -1.06 -25.83 -6.83
N LYS A 264 -0.86 -26.77 -5.89
CA LYS A 264 -0.35 -26.51 -4.53
C LYS A 264 1.09 -25.99 -4.47
N LEU A 265 1.95 -26.33 -5.43
CA LEU A 265 3.35 -25.85 -5.49
C LEU A 265 3.46 -24.40 -5.95
N TYR A 266 2.38 -23.87 -6.53
CA TYR A 266 2.32 -22.56 -7.17
C TYR A 266 1.12 -21.77 -6.66
N ASP A 267 0.71 -22.01 -5.41
CA ASP A 267 -0.25 -21.11 -4.77
C ASP A 267 0.41 -19.73 -4.75
N TRP A 268 -0.22 -18.80 -5.47
CA TRP A 268 0.23 -17.43 -5.67
C TRP A 268 0.45 -16.68 -4.35
N LEU A 269 -0.14 -17.16 -3.25
CA LEU A 269 -0.09 -16.61 -1.89
C LEU A 269 1.09 -17.21 -1.10
N GLN A 270 1.60 -18.38 -1.51
CA GLN A 270 2.67 -19.12 -0.83
C GLN A 270 4.03 -19.03 -1.54
N GLU A 271 4.09 -18.58 -2.79
CA GLU A 271 5.37 -18.28 -3.44
C GLU A 271 6.15 -17.19 -2.66
N GLY A 272 7.36 -17.55 -2.23
CA GLY A 272 8.29 -16.68 -1.49
C GLY A 272 8.11 -16.67 0.04
N LYS A 273 7.51 -17.71 0.63
CA LYS A 273 7.68 -18.03 2.07
C LYS A 273 8.86 -18.97 2.29
#